data_AF-A0A1Z9E345-F1
#
_entry.id   AF-A0A1Z9E345-F1
#
_cell.length_a   1.000
_cell.length_b   1.000
_cell.length_c   1.000
_cell.angle_alpha   90.00
_cell.angle_beta   90.00
_cell.angle_gamma   90.00
#
_symmetry.space_group_name_H-M   'P 1'
#
loop_
_entity.id
_entity.type
_entity.pdbx_description
1 polymer ?
#
loop_
_entity_poly.entity_id
_entity_poly.type
_entity_poly.pdbx_seq_one_letter_code
_entity_poly.pdbx_strand_id
1 'polypeptide(L)'
;MRPLVLTATLLPLLAACISTAPQKSDAAGLRPTEILPKEITWQCEDCSPEETKVVAYLQTPSVNITDKNAIATILGNIRQESNFTANICEGGARVPYHDCHRGGYGIIQWTSVNRYVNLGKFATKFECDPSTFDCQLRYMINENIFQRQLPYFQANGQSIAYYMQPSYRWLGWGIKGNREVYAWDYLNKLRLDA
;
A
#
# COMPACT_ATOMS: atom_id res chain seq x y z
N MET A 1 24.19 -74.31 79.08
CA MET A 1 25.06 -73.14 78.85
C MET A 1 25.60 -73.15 77.44
N ARG A 2 25.02 -72.33 76.55
CA ARG A 2 25.62 -71.50 75.48
C ARG A 2 24.52 -71.12 74.49
N PRO A 3 24.51 -69.88 73.96
CA PRO A 3 23.29 -69.20 73.50
C PRO A 3 23.22 -69.08 71.96
N LEU A 4 22.12 -68.46 71.48
CA LEU A 4 22.01 -67.57 70.30
C LEU A 4 22.54 -68.12 68.96
N VAL A 5 21.84 -68.08 67.83
CA VAL A 5 21.34 -66.91 67.11
C VAL A 5 20.41 -67.44 66.01
N LEU A 6 19.21 -66.88 65.85
CA LEU A 6 18.44 -67.00 64.61
C LEU A 6 18.16 -65.59 64.09
N THR A 7 18.87 -65.21 63.03
CA THR A 7 18.74 -63.93 62.34
C THR A 7 17.47 -63.91 61.49
N ALA A 8 16.47 -63.14 61.92
CA ALA A 8 15.31 -62.81 61.11
C ALA A 8 15.58 -61.50 60.34
N THR A 9 15.82 -61.61 59.04
CA THR A 9 15.91 -60.48 58.11
C THR A 9 14.50 -60.02 57.75
N LEU A 10 14.05 -58.90 58.31
CA LEU A 10 12.87 -58.17 57.85
C LEU A 10 13.28 -57.13 56.80
N LEU A 11 12.76 -57.29 55.57
CA LEU A 11 12.80 -56.28 54.51
C LEU A 11 11.94 -55.06 54.90
N PRO A 12 12.40 -53.82 54.64
CA PRO A 12 11.59 -52.62 54.87
C PRO A 12 10.53 -52.46 53.79
N LEU A 13 9.28 -52.20 54.21
CA LEU A 13 8.19 -51.74 53.35
C LEU A 13 8.55 -50.36 52.76
N LEU A 14 8.70 -50.30 51.44
CA LEU A 14 8.64 -49.04 50.69
C LEU A 14 7.17 -48.65 50.50
N ALA A 15 6.69 -47.72 51.33
CA ALA A 15 5.46 -47.01 51.08
C ALA A 15 5.66 -46.08 49.87
N ALA A 16 5.15 -46.48 48.70
CA ALA A 16 5.10 -45.62 47.53
C ALA A 16 3.99 -44.57 47.74
N CYS A 17 4.40 -43.32 47.98
CA CYS A 17 3.49 -42.17 47.96
C CYS A 17 2.90 -42.02 46.55
N ILE A 18 1.61 -42.33 46.40
CA ILE A 18 0.84 -42.02 45.21
C ILE A 18 0.71 -40.50 45.14
N SER A 19 1.54 -39.85 44.32
CA SER A 19 1.34 -38.44 43.94
C SER A 19 0.15 -38.36 42.99
N THR A 20 -1.03 -38.01 43.48
CA THR A 20 -2.13 -37.57 42.62
C THR A 20 -1.83 -36.15 42.14
N ALA A 21 -1.08 -36.04 41.04
CA ALA A 21 -1.02 -34.81 40.27
C ALA A 21 -2.41 -34.54 39.64
N PRO A 22 -2.94 -33.32 39.69
CA PRO A 22 -4.18 -33.00 39.01
C PRO A 22 -3.96 -33.10 37.49
N GLN A 23 -4.73 -33.95 36.82
CA GLN A 23 -4.76 -34.00 35.36
C GLN A 23 -5.26 -32.65 34.83
N LYS A 24 -4.37 -31.95 34.13
CA LYS A 24 -4.69 -30.77 33.35
C LYS A 24 -5.63 -31.21 32.22
N SER A 25 -6.88 -30.81 32.29
CA SER A 25 -7.84 -31.02 31.21
C SER A 25 -7.45 -30.13 30.02
N ASP A 26 -7.21 -30.77 28.87
CA ASP A 26 -7.06 -30.11 27.58
C ASP A 26 -8.44 -29.64 27.10
N ALA A 27 -8.90 -28.50 27.62
CA ALA A 27 -9.98 -27.72 27.02
C ALA A 27 -9.36 -26.72 26.04
N ALA A 28 -8.92 -27.23 24.88
CA ALA A 28 -8.56 -26.39 23.75
C ALA A 28 -9.82 -25.90 23.04
N GLY A 29 -9.92 -24.58 22.87
CA GLY A 29 -10.57 -23.99 21.69
C GLY A 29 -12.02 -23.52 21.84
N LEU A 30 -12.18 -22.23 22.16
CA LEU A 30 -12.69 -21.26 21.19
C LEU A 30 -12.41 -19.86 21.77
N ARG A 31 -11.29 -19.25 21.37
CA ARG A 31 -11.17 -17.79 21.48
C ARG A 31 -12.10 -17.23 20.39
N PRO A 32 -13.04 -16.33 20.70
CA PRO A 32 -13.73 -15.59 19.66
C PRO A 32 -12.64 -14.96 18.78
N THR A 33 -12.56 -15.38 17.53
CA THR A 33 -11.80 -14.67 16.50
C THR A 33 -12.42 -13.28 16.47
N GLU A 34 -11.69 -12.27 16.96
CA GLU A 34 -12.06 -10.89 16.67
C GLU A 34 -12.13 -10.77 15.14
N ILE A 35 -13.34 -10.64 14.62
CA ILE A 35 -13.56 -10.30 13.22
C ILE A 35 -13.12 -8.85 13.12
N LEU A 36 -11.83 -8.64 12.84
CA LEU A 36 -11.33 -7.34 12.41
C LEU A 36 -12.24 -6.90 11.24
N PRO A 37 -12.88 -5.73 11.32
CA PRO A 37 -13.72 -5.27 10.22
C PRO A 37 -12.89 -5.30 8.95
N LYS A 38 -13.35 -6.02 7.91
CA LYS A 38 -12.74 -5.93 6.57
C LYS A 38 -12.77 -4.46 6.21
N GLU A 39 -11.60 -3.81 6.17
CA GLU A 39 -11.53 -2.43 5.75
C GLU A 39 -12.06 -2.38 4.32
N ILE A 40 -13.12 -1.62 4.13
CA ILE A 40 -13.80 -1.49 2.86
C ILE A 40 -12.83 -0.76 1.92
N THR A 41 -12.28 -1.48 0.93
CA THR A 41 -11.39 -0.92 -0.08
C THR A 41 -12.13 -0.74 -1.41
N TRP A 42 -11.69 0.23 -2.18
CA TRP A 42 -12.16 0.46 -3.55
C TRP A 42 -11.38 -0.42 -4.53
N GLN A 43 -12.12 -1.10 -5.40
CA GLN A 43 -11.61 -1.73 -6.62
C GLN A 43 -12.01 -0.91 -7.85
N CYS A 44 -11.30 -1.10 -8.95
CA CYS A 44 -11.48 -0.36 -10.20
C CYS A 44 -11.95 -1.32 -11.30
N GLU A 45 -13.24 -1.29 -11.62
CA GLU A 45 -13.80 -2.11 -12.70
C GLU A 45 -13.30 -1.63 -14.06
N ASP A 46 -13.00 -2.57 -14.96
CA ASP A 46 -12.53 -2.29 -16.33
C ASP A 46 -11.33 -1.33 -16.37
N CYS A 47 -10.47 -1.43 -15.34
CA CYS A 47 -9.22 -0.70 -15.23
C CYS A 47 -8.06 -1.62 -15.65
N SER A 48 -7.08 -1.03 -16.31
CA SER A 48 -5.79 -1.63 -16.62
C SER A 48 -5.05 -2.09 -15.36
N PRO A 49 -4.04 -2.97 -15.51
CA PRO A 49 -3.17 -3.34 -14.40
C PRO A 49 -2.54 -2.13 -13.69
N GLU A 50 -2.10 -1.12 -14.45
CA GLU A 50 -1.50 0.11 -13.94
C GLU A 50 -2.50 0.94 -13.13
N GLU A 51 -3.70 1.17 -13.65
CA GLU A 51 -4.77 1.88 -12.93
C GLU A 51 -5.13 1.17 -11.62
N THR A 52 -5.28 -0.16 -11.67
CA THR A 52 -5.57 -0.99 -10.50
C THR A 52 -4.46 -0.91 -9.46
N LYS A 53 -3.19 -0.89 -9.89
CA LYS A 53 -2.04 -0.69 -9.00
C LYS A 53 -2.08 0.66 -8.29
N VAL A 54 -2.46 1.75 -8.98
CA VAL A 54 -2.61 3.06 -8.33
C VAL A 54 -3.70 3.00 -7.25
N VAL A 55 -4.86 2.44 -7.58
CA VAL A 55 -5.99 2.33 -6.62
C VAL A 55 -5.57 1.55 -5.38
N ALA A 56 -4.90 0.41 -5.54
CA ALA A 56 -4.41 -0.37 -4.42
C ALA A 56 -3.36 0.40 -3.60
N TYR A 57 -2.40 1.06 -4.26
CA TYR A 57 -1.29 1.74 -3.59
C TYR A 57 -1.76 2.95 -2.77
N LEU A 58 -2.72 3.73 -3.29
CA LEU A 58 -3.29 4.90 -2.59
C LEU A 58 -4.01 4.52 -1.28
N GLN A 59 -4.55 3.31 -1.21
CA GLN A 59 -5.29 2.80 -0.05
C GLN A 59 -4.41 2.02 0.93
N THR A 60 -3.11 1.90 0.67
CA THR A 60 -2.19 1.27 1.63
C THR A 60 -2.16 2.05 2.96
N PRO A 61 -1.91 1.39 4.10
CA PRO A 61 -1.90 2.07 5.39
C PRO A 61 -0.94 3.26 5.50
N SER A 62 0.14 3.28 4.70
CA SER A 62 1.10 4.38 4.68
C SER A 62 0.62 5.60 3.88
N VAL A 63 -0.32 5.43 2.94
CA VAL A 63 -0.86 6.52 2.11
C VAL A 63 -2.25 6.94 2.58
N ASN A 64 -3.10 5.97 2.94
CA ASN A 64 -4.40 6.19 3.59
C ASN A 64 -5.33 7.18 2.86
N ILE A 65 -5.36 7.13 1.53
CA ILE A 65 -6.36 7.86 0.73
C ILE A 65 -7.51 6.87 0.48
N THR A 66 -8.58 7.00 1.27
CA THR A 66 -9.73 6.09 1.25
C THR A 66 -10.99 6.73 0.66
N ASP A 67 -10.98 8.05 0.44
CA ASP A 67 -12.07 8.75 -0.21
C ASP A 67 -12.15 8.41 -1.72
N LYS A 68 -13.34 7.98 -2.15
CA LYS A 68 -13.60 7.59 -3.54
C LYS A 68 -13.34 8.71 -4.54
N ASN A 69 -13.74 9.94 -4.22
CA ASN A 69 -13.56 11.11 -5.07
C ASN A 69 -12.09 11.52 -5.14
N ALA A 70 -11.33 11.38 -4.04
CA ALA A 70 -9.89 11.63 -4.03
C ALA A 70 -9.14 10.64 -4.94
N ILE A 71 -9.41 9.34 -4.81
CA ILE A 71 -8.81 8.29 -5.64
C ILE A 71 -9.13 8.55 -7.11
N ALA A 72 -10.41 8.78 -7.44
CA ALA A 72 -10.85 9.06 -8.80
C ALA A 72 -10.17 10.31 -9.38
N THR A 73 -9.98 11.36 -8.57
CA THR A 73 -9.28 12.58 -8.96
C THR A 73 -7.82 12.30 -9.30
N ILE A 74 -7.09 11.55 -8.47
CA ILE A 74 -5.68 11.21 -8.73
C ILE A 74 -5.55 10.40 -10.02
N LEU A 75 -6.42 9.39 -10.22
CA LEU A 75 -6.46 8.62 -11.46
C LEU A 75 -6.72 9.49 -12.69
N GLY A 76 -7.70 10.41 -12.61
CA GLY A 76 -8.02 11.33 -13.70
C GLY A 76 -6.86 12.24 -14.09
N ASN A 77 -6.06 12.65 -13.11
CA ASN A 77 -4.84 13.42 -13.34
C ASN A 77 -3.76 12.58 -14.04
N ILE A 78 -3.43 11.39 -13.52
CA ILE A 78 -2.44 10.48 -14.14
C ILE A 78 -2.85 10.12 -15.58
N ARG A 79 -4.16 9.87 -15.81
CA ARG A 79 -4.70 9.62 -17.16
C ARG A 79 -4.40 10.78 -18.10
N GLN A 80 -4.63 12.01 -17.65
CA GLN A 80 -4.40 13.19 -18.47
C GLN A 80 -2.92 13.41 -18.77
N GLU A 81 -2.03 13.17 -17.82
CA GLU A 81 -0.60 13.41 -18.02
C GLU A 81 0.02 12.40 -18.98
N SER A 82 -0.36 11.12 -18.90
CA SER A 82 0.41 10.06 -19.57
C SER A 82 -0.41 8.86 -20.04
N ASN A 83 -1.72 8.84 -19.76
CA ASN A 83 -2.55 7.64 -19.86
C ASN A 83 -1.91 6.44 -19.14
N PHE A 84 -1.39 6.66 -17.92
CA PHE A 84 -0.71 5.66 -17.08
C PHE A 84 0.58 5.09 -17.66
N THR A 85 1.19 5.77 -18.63
CA THR A 85 2.41 5.24 -19.22
C THR A 85 3.71 5.85 -18.71
N ALA A 86 4.65 4.98 -18.34
CA ALA A 86 5.86 5.35 -17.61
C ALA A 86 7.03 5.79 -18.52
N ASN A 87 7.26 5.12 -19.64
CA ASN A 87 8.35 5.47 -20.56
C ASN A 87 7.85 6.39 -21.69
N ILE A 88 7.17 7.48 -21.33
CA ILE A 88 6.65 8.48 -22.28
C ILE A 88 7.25 9.86 -21.97
N CYS A 89 7.88 10.45 -22.97
CA CYS A 89 8.39 11.81 -22.94
C CYS A 89 7.33 12.77 -23.51
N GLU A 90 7.39 14.04 -23.12
CA GLU A 90 6.51 15.09 -23.65
C GLU A 90 6.52 15.09 -25.18
N GLY A 91 5.33 15.26 -25.79
CA GLY A 91 5.14 15.07 -27.23
C GLY A 91 4.88 13.62 -27.64
N GLY A 92 4.89 12.66 -26.71
CA GLY A 92 4.41 11.29 -26.92
C GLY A 92 5.48 10.26 -27.28
N ALA A 93 6.76 10.65 -27.32
CA ALA A 93 7.85 9.74 -27.65
C ALA A 93 8.01 8.65 -26.58
N ARG A 94 8.12 7.38 -27.01
CA ARG A 94 8.29 6.22 -26.12
C ARG A 94 9.75 5.88 -25.98
N VAL A 95 10.38 6.43 -24.94
CA VAL A 95 11.82 6.35 -24.73
C VAL A 95 12.15 6.01 -23.27
N PRO A 96 13.28 5.32 -23.00
CA PRO A 96 13.80 5.18 -21.65
C PRO A 96 14.06 6.52 -20.98
N TYR A 97 14.16 6.51 -19.64
CA TYR A 97 14.41 7.71 -18.83
C TYR A 97 15.56 8.55 -19.39
N HIS A 98 16.73 7.95 -19.62
CA HIS A 98 17.94 8.67 -20.06
C HIS A 98 17.83 9.34 -21.44
N ASP A 99 16.84 8.97 -22.24
CA ASP A 99 16.63 9.44 -23.62
C ASP A 99 15.56 10.55 -23.72
N CYS A 100 14.85 10.86 -22.61
CA CYS A 100 13.95 12.01 -22.56
C CYS A 100 14.74 13.28 -22.22
N HIS A 101 15.33 13.90 -23.24
CA HIS A 101 16.24 15.03 -23.03
C HIS A 101 15.57 16.39 -22.77
N ARG A 102 14.26 16.53 -23.08
CA ARG A 102 13.50 17.77 -22.95
C ARG A 102 12.03 17.49 -22.64
N GLY A 103 11.42 18.39 -21.85
CA GLY A 103 10.01 18.31 -21.48
C GLY A 103 9.73 17.40 -20.28
N GLY A 104 8.45 17.08 -20.07
CA GLY A 104 7.96 16.14 -19.07
C GLY A 104 8.27 14.67 -19.38
N TYR A 105 8.37 13.86 -18.33
CA TYR A 105 8.58 12.41 -18.44
C TYR A 105 7.63 11.63 -17.54
N GLY A 106 7.17 10.48 -18.02
CA GLY A 106 6.51 9.44 -17.23
C GLY A 106 5.09 9.75 -16.75
N ILE A 107 4.66 9.00 -15.73
CA ILE A 107 3.23 8.83 -15.39
C ILE A 107 2.51 10.13 -15.02
N ILE A 108 3.25 11.11 -14.52
CA ILE A 108 2.72 12.44 -14.17
C ILE A 108 3.43 13.58 -14.88
N GLN A 109 4.18 13.28 -15.96
CA GLN A 109 4.95 14.25 -16.73
C GLN A 109 5.82 15.15 -15.83
N TRP A 110 6.87 14.60 -15.21
CA TRP A 110 7.82 15.38 -14.41
C TRP A 110 8.57 16.39 -15.29
N THR A 111 8.04 17.60 -15.40
CA THR A 111 8.57 18.69 -16.25
C THR A 111 9.68 19.49 -15.57
N SER A 112 9.70 19.54 -14.23
CA SER A 112 10.77 20.26 -13.53
C SER A 112 12.04 19.41 -13.47
N VAL A 113 13.17 20.01 -13.82
CA VAL A 113 14.49 19.37 -13.80
C VAL A 113 14.76 18.69 -12.46
N ASN A 114 14.41 19.35 -11.35
CA ASN A 114 14.63 18.81 -10.02
C ASN A 114 13.81 17.53 -9.76
N ARG A 115 12.53 17.47 -10.16
CA ARG A 115 11.72 16.26 -9.97
C ARG A 115 12.20 15.13 -10.89
N TYR A 116 12.51 15.46 -12.15
CA TYR A 116 13.05 14.50 -13.10
C TYR A 116 14.37 13.88 -12.60
N VAL A 117 15.31 14.68 -12.11
CA VAL A 117 16.58 14.20 -11.53
C VAL A 117 16.34 13.40 -10.26
N ASN A 118 15.39 13.82 -9.42
CA ASN A 118 15.07 13.11 -8.18
C ASN A 118 14.40 11.75 -8.43
N LEU A 119 13.66 11.57 -9.53
CA LEU A 119 13.20 10.25 -9.97
C LEU A 119 14.39 9.31 -10.22
N GLY A 120 15.41 9.77 -10.95
CA GLY A 120 16.63 9.00 -11.19
C GLY A 120 17.37 8.64 -9.89
N LYS A 121 17.56 9.61 -8.99
CA LYS A 121 18.17 9.37 -7.67
C LYS A 121 17.37 8.39 -6.81
N PHE A 122 16.04 8.52 -6.82
CA PHE A 122 15.14 7.60 -6.13
C PHE A 122 15.30 6.19 -6.68
N ALA A 123 15.29 6.04 -8.00
CA ALA A 123 15.43 4.78 -8.68
C ALA A 123 16.77 4.10 -8.37
N THR A 124 17.88 4.85 -8.35
CA THR A 124 19.19 4.34 -7.91
C THR A 124 19.15 3.88 -6.44
N LYS A 125 18.57 4.68 -5.54
CA LYS A 125 18.51 4.36 -4.10
C LYS A 125 17.70 3.09 -3.82
N PHE A 126 16.63 2.88 -4.57
CA PHE A 126 15.69 1.79 -4.36
C PHE A 126 15.83 0.65 -5.37
N GLU A 127 16.93 0.65 -6.13
CA GLU A 127 17.30 -0.39 -7.10
C GLU A 127 16.15 -0.74 -8.05
N CYS A 128 15.48 0.29 -8.59
CA CYS A 128 14.41 0.13 -9.59
C CYS A 128 14.73 0.88 -10.89
N ASP A 129 14.05 0.51 -11.98
CA ASP A 129 14.20 1.20 -13.27
C ASP A 129 13.27 2.42 -13.32
N PRO A 130 13.79 3.66 -13.47
CA PRO A 130 12.98 4.88 -13.55
C PRO A 130 12.03 4.93 -14.75
N SER A 131 12.13 3.99 -15.71
CA SER A 131 11.24 3.86 -16.87
C SER A 131 10.07 2.91 -16.63
N THR A 132 10.01 2.26 -15.46
CA THR A 132 8.93 1.34 -15.09
C THR A 132 7.85 2.04 -14.28
N PHE A 133 6.61 1.55 -14.46
CA PHE A 133 5.44 2.09 -13.77
C PHE A 133 5.57 1.98 -12.24
N ASP A 134 6.01 0.84 -11.72
CA ASP A 134 6.05 0.59 -10.28
C ASP A 134 7.09 1.48 -9.57
N CYS A 135 8.26 1.68 -10.18
CA CYS A 135 9.29 2.58 -9.66
C CYS A 135 8.76 4.03 -9.62
N GLN A 136 8.09 4.44 -10.70
CA GLN A 136 7.51 5.76 -10.85
C GLN A 136 6.34 6.02 -9.88
N LEU A 137 5.43 5.06 -9.69
CA LEU A 137 4.33 5.14 -8.73
C LEU A 137 4.88 5.29 -7.30
N ARG A 138 5.90 4.51 -6.95
CA ARG A 138 6.57 4.61 -5.65
C ARG A 138 7.23 5.98 -5.47
N TYR A 139 7.92 6.50 -6.48
CA TYR A 139 8.52 7.84 -6.43
C TYR A 139 7.46 8.93 -6.29
N MET A 140 6.41 8.88 -7.11
CA MET A 140 5.29 9.82 -7.15
C MET A 140 4.67 10.03 -5.77
N ILE A 141 4.46 8.95 -5.02
CA ILE A 141 3.89 9.04 -3.68
C ILE A 141 4.91 9.55 -2.66
N ASN A 142 6.20 9.28 -2.83
CA ASN A 142 7.25 9.64 -1.86
C ASN A 142 7.89 11.02 -2.10
N GLU A 143 7.64 11.68 -3.24
CA GLU A 143 8.18 13.01 -3.48
C GLU A 143 7.54 14.07 -2.55
N ASN A 144 8.33 15.08 -2.23
CA ASN A 144 7.93 16.15 -1.31
C ASN A 144 6.69 16.93 -1.77
N ILE A 145 6.48 17.08 -3.08
CA ILE A 145 5.35 17.84 -3.61
C ILE A 145 4.04 17.10 -3.34
N PHE A 146 3.96 15.81 -3.69
CA PHE A 146 2.80 14.97 -3.37
C PHE A 146 2.56 14.89 -1.87
N GLN A 147 3.61 14.64 -1.07
CA GLN A 147 3.49 14.55 0.39
C GLN A 147 2.94 15.83 1.05
N ARG A 148 3.26 17.01 0.52
CA ARG A 148 2.64 18.27 0.97
C ARG A 148 1.15 18.37 0.68
N GLN A 149 0.67 17.66 -0.33
CA GLN A 149 -0.75 17.63 -0.72
C GLN A 149 -1.51 16.47 -0.10
N LEU A 150 -0.81 15.42 0.35
CA LEU A 150 -1.40 14.21 0.91
C LEU A 150 -2.48 14.46 1.98
N PRO A 151 -2.31 15.36 2.96
CA PRO A 151 -3.35 15.63 3.96
C PRO A 151 -4.68 16.10 3.36
N TYR A 152 -4.66 16.78 2.22
CA TYR A 152 -5.88 17.22 1.54
C TYR A 152 -6.56 16.07 0.80
N PHE A 153 -5.80 15.10 0.29
CA PHE A 153 -6.37 13.89 -0.34
C PHE A 153 -6.89 12.90 0.69
N GLN A 154 -6.32 12.89 1.90
CA GLN A 154 -6.79 12.09 3.04
C GLN A 154 -8.03 12.68 3.73
N ALA A 155 -8.36 13.96 3.45
CA ALA A 155 -9.56 14.58 3.99
C ALA A 155 -10.80 14.00 3.29
N ASN A 156 -11.53 13.11 3.95
CA ASN A 156 -12.69 12.42 3.39
C ASN A 156 -13.91 13.34 3.16
N GLY A 157 -14.80 12.93 2.26
CA GLY A 157 -16.12 13.54 2.04
C GLY A 157 -16.12 14.79 1.17
N GLN A 158 -15.02 15.08 0.45
CA GLN A 158 -14.93 16.26 -0.40
C GLN A 158 -15.35 15.96 -1.85
N SER A 159 -15.65 17.02 -2.61
CA SER A 159 -15.99 16.88 -4.03
C SER A 159 -14.74 16.71 -4.91
N ILE A 160 -14.91 16.17 -6.12
CA ILE A 160 -13.84 16.15 -7.14
C ILE A 160 -13.28 17.56 -7.39
N ALA A 161 -14.16 18.58 -7.46
CA ALA A 161 -13.74 19.96 -7.63
C ALA A 161 -12.83 20.46 -6.49
N TYR A 162 -13.07 20.02 -5.25
CA TYR A 162 -12.17 20.29 -4.13
C TYR A 162 -10.81 19.61 -4.34
N TYR A 163 -10.77 18.31 -4.64
CA TYR A 163 -9.52 17.56 -4.82
C TYR A 163 -8.72 17.98 -6.06
N MET A 164 -9.34 18.66 -7.01
CA MET A 164 -8.61 19.29 -8.11
C MET A 164 -7.67 20.42 -7.65
N GLN A 165 -7.95 21.06 -6.52
CA GLN A 165 -7.10 22.12 -5.95
C GLN A 165 -5.74 21.60 -5.43
N PRO A 166 -5.67 20.56 -4.56
CA PRO A 166 -4.39 19.94 -4.22
C PRO A 166 -3.71 19.29 -5.43
N SER A 167 -4.49 18.73 -6.37
CA SER A 167 -3.93 18.20 -7.63
C SER A 167 -3.23 19.28 -8.45
N TYR A 168 -3.81 20.50 -8.52
CA TYR A 168 -3.18 21.63 -9.21
C TYR A 168 -1.87 22.04 -8.54
N ARG A 169 -1.84 22.10 -7.20
CA ARG A 169 -0.61 22.40 -6.45
C ARG A 169 0.45 21.32 -6.59
N TRP A 170 0.04 20.08 -6.88
CA TRP A 170 0.92 18.95 -7.09
C TRP A 170 1.54 18.92 -8.50
N LEU A 171 0.74 19.15 -9.54
CA LEU A 171 1.16 18.98 -10.94
C LEU A 171 1.48 20.30 -11.65
N GLY A 172 0.80 21.39 -11.31
CA GLY A 172 1.10 22.74 -11.83
C GLY A 172 0.72 22.96 -13.30
N TRP A 173 -0.47 22.51 -13.71
CA TRP A 173 -0.91 22.66 -15.11
C TRP A 173 -1.30 24.11 -15.47
N GLY A 174 -0.93 24.59 -16.67
CA GLY A 174 -1.47 25.84 -17.21
C GLY A 174 -2.93 25.71 -17.67
N ILE A 175 -3.26 24.59 -18.31
CA ILE A 175 -4.61 24.27 -18.80
C ILE A 175 -5.08 22.97 -18.14
N LYS A 176 -6.25 23.03 -17.49
CA LYS A 176 -6.81 21.88 -16.74
C LYS A 176 -7.12 20.68 -17.63
N GLY A 177 -7.46 20.86 -18.91
CA GLY A 177 -7.80 19.77 -19.82
C GLY A 177 -8.97 18.93 -19.30
N ASN A 178 -8.94 17.62 -19.58
CA ASN A 178 -10.03 16.68 -19.27
C ASN A 178 -9.87 16.00 -17.90
N ARG A 179 -8.97 16.49 -17.03
CA ARG A 179 -8.68 15.88 -15.71
C ARG A 179 -9.94 15.59 -14.89
N GLU A 180 -10.87 16.54 -14.87
CA GLU A 180 -12.14 16.39 -14.14
C GLU A 180 -13.12 15.45 -14.82
N VAL A 181 -13.20 15.47 -16.15
CA VAL A 181 -14.00 14.50 -16.89
C VAL A 181 -13.50 13.08 -16.61
N TYR A 182 -12.19 12.85 -16.68
CA TYR A 182 -11.60 11.56 -16.35
C TYR A 182 -11.80 11.18 -14.88
N ALA A 183 -11.77 12.14 -13.96
CA ALA A 183 -12.08 11.86 -12.56
C ALA A 183 -13.53 11.35 -12.39
N TRP A 184 -14.50 11.95 -13.09
CA TRP A 184 -15.88 11.44 -13.10
C TRP A 184 -15.99 10.05 -13.74
N ASP A 185 -15.24 9.77 -14.82
CA ASP A 185 -15.17 8.43 -15.40
C ASP A 185 -14.69 7.40 -14.37
N TYR A 186 -13.59 7.68 -13.67
CA TYR A 186 -13.06 6.77 -12.64
C TYR A 186 -13.98 6.62 -11.44
N LEU A 187 -14.67 7.70 -11.04
CA LEU A 187 -15.65 7.61 -9.96
C LEU A 187 -16.72 6.56 -10.28
N ASN A 188 -17.14 6.49 -11.54
CA ASN A 188 -18.11 5.54 -12.05
C ASN A 188 -17.53 4.13 -12.23
N LYS A 189 -16.21 3.95 -12.21
CA LYS A 189 -15.54 2.62 -12.25
C LYS A 189 -15.20 2.07 -10.87
N LEU A 190 -15.11 2.92 -9.85
CA LEU A 190 -14.76 2.48 -8.50
C LEU A 190 -15.95 1.80 -7.81
N ARG A 191 -15.72 0.61 -7.25
CA ARG A 191 -16.68 -0.21 -6.48
C ARG A 191 -16.08 -0.64 -5.17
N LEU A 192 -16.94 -0.96 -4.21
CA LEU A 192 -16.49 -1.58 -2.97
C LEU A 192 -16.08 -3.03 -3.25
N ASP A 193 -14.94 -3.42 -2.68
CA ASP A 193 -14.53 -4.81 -2.55
C ASP A 193 -15.53 -5.53 -1.64
N ALA A 194 -16.46 -6.28 -2.25
CA ALA A 194 -17.47 -7.06 -1.54
C ALA A 194 -16.83 -8.16 -0.68
#